data_AF-A0A951DI94-F1
#
_entry.id   AF-A0A951DI94-F1
#
_cell.length_a   1.000
_cell.length_b   1.000
_cell.length_c   1.000
_cell.angle_alpha   90.00
_cell.angle_beta   90.00
_cell.angle_gamma   90.00
#
_symmetry.space_group_name_H-M   'P 1'
#
loop_
_entity.id
_entity.type
_entity.pdbx_description
1 polymer ?
#
loop_
_entity_poly.entity_id
_entity_poly.type
_entity_poly.pdbx_seq_one_letter_code
_entity_poly.pdbx_strand_id
1 'polypeptide(L)'
;MKPAKLALLAAAVLFVASGALADPVSIPIPKEGWAISFDAPPLLKKKDSHRDDGAYAFLANSGRFNVSFYVEPPSGNGRTNREVYDFYWPQASRNPMIAQPTVKVSDTSKYVKVTYDLVTKFQGQTVHQHNANYYFAFHDRWVDVHISVIEPEASDAAIFDTFDRTLDYELTAK
;
A
#
# COMPACT_ATOMS: atom_id res chain seq x y z
N MET A 1 -17.82 -50.57 44.98
CA MET A 1 -16.85 -49.68 44.32
C MET A 1 -17.40 -49.29 42.95
N LYS A 2 -17.64 -48.00 42.69
CA LYS A 2 -18.08 -47.47 41.38
C LYS A 2 -16.92 -46.64 40.78
N PRO A 3 -16.59 -46.76 39.49
CA PRO A 3 -15.55 -45.93 38.89
C PRO A 3 -16.09 -44.53 38.61
N ALA A 4 -15.38 -43.51 39.10
CA ALA A 4 -15.60 -42.13 38.74
C ALA A 4 -15.06 -41.89 37.32
N LYS A 5 -15.92 -41.38 36.43
CA LYS A 5 -15.52 -40.93 35.09
C LYS A 5 -14.78 -39.59 35.24
N LEU A 6 -13.48 -39.57 34.95
CA LEU A 6 -12.74 -38.33 34.75
C LEU A 6 -13.15 -37.75 33.38
N ALA A 7 -13.88 -36.63 33.39
CA ALA A 7 -14.04 -35.78 32.23
C ALA A 7 -12.86 -34.80 32.21
N LEU A 8 -12.00 -34.90 31.21
CA LEU A 8 -10.92 -33.94 31.01
C LEU A 8 -11.46 -32.76 30.21
N LEU A 9 -11.56 -31.59 30.87
CA LEU A 9 -11.87 -30.31 30.23
C LEU A 9 -10.76 -29.95 29.24
N ALA A 10 -11.11 -29.78 27.96
CA ALA A 10 -10.25 -29.12 26.99
C ALA A 10 -10.31 -27.59 27.24
N ALA A 11 -9.22 -27.02 27.76
CA ALA A 11 -9.07 -25.58 27.85
C ALA A 11 -8.75 -25.02 26.46
N ALA A 12 -9.75 -24.40 25.82
CA ALA A 12 -9.55 -23.62 24.61
C ALA A 12 -8.82 -22.32 24.97
N VAL A 13 -7.51 -22.26 24.67
CA VAL A 13 -6.74 -21.02 24.71
C VAL A 13 -7.20 -20.18 23.52
N LEU A 14 -8.10 -19.23 23.77
CA LEU A 14 -8.44 -18.16 22.83
C LEU A 14 -7.20 -17.27 22.68
N PHE A 15 -6.38 -17.54 21.66
CA PHE A 15 -5.46 -16.55 21.13
C PHE A 15 -6.31 -15.40 20.57
N VAL A 16 -6.49 -14.36 21.37
CA VAL A 16 -6.94 -13.06 20.84
C VAL A 16 -5.78 -12.56 20.00
N ALA A 17 -5.85 -12.84 18.69
CA ALA A 17 -4.98 -12.20 17.73
C ALA A 17 -5.17 -10.69 17.92
N SER A 18 -4.17 -10.05 18.52
CA SER A 18 -4.06 -8.61 18.54
C SER A 18 -3.74 -8.19 17.12
N GLY A 19 -4.77 -8.16 16.26
CA GLY A 19 -4.66 -7.58 14.93
C GLY A 19 -4.12 -6.18 15.14
N ALA A 20 -2.95 -5.89 14.58
CA ALA A 20 -2.45 -4.53 14.48
C ALA A 20 -3.60 -3.67 13.97
N LEU A 21 -4.09 -2.77 14.81
CA LEU A 21 -5.24 -1.93 14.50
C LEU A 21 -4.85 -1.08 13.28
N ALA A 22 -5.39 -1.44 12.12
CA ALA A 22 -5.31 -0.58 10.96
C ALA A 22 -6.32 0.53 11.19
N ASP A 23 -5.83 1.77 11.23
CA ASP A 23 -6.67 2.95 11.39
C ASP A 23 -7.14 3.40 10.00
N PRO A 24 -8.41 3.83 9.87
CA PRO A 24 -8.87 4.44 8.63
C PRO A 24 -8.13 5.75 8.39
N VAL A 25 -7.54 5.89 7.21
CA VAL A 25 -6.86 7.08 6.73
C VAL A 25 -7.63 7.64 5.54
N SER A 26 -7.83 8.96 5.53
CA SER A 26 -8.36 9.67 4.37
C SER A 26 -7.53 10.93 4.15
N ILE A 27 -6.94 11.06 2.97
CA ILE A 27 -6.11 12.20 2.57
C ILE A 27 -6.83 12.97 1.46
N PRO A 28 -7.35 14.17 1.75
CA PRO A 28 -7.97 15.01 0.73
C PRO A 28 -6.91 15.51 -0.26
N ILE A 29 -7.23 15.49 -1.55
CA ILE A 29 -6.35 16.01 -2.59
C ILE A 29 -6.61 17.52 -2.75
N PRO A 30 -5.59 18.38 -2.51
CA PRO A 30 -5.79 19.82 -2.49
C PRO A 30 -6.40 20.34 -3.80
N LYS A 31 -7.48 21.11 -3.68
CA LYS A 31 -8.21 21.77 -4.80
C LYS A 31 -8.89 20.82 -5.80
N GLU A 32 -8.87 19.51 -5.59
CA GLU A 32 -9.49 18.57 -6.53
C GLU A 32 -10.90 18.09 -6.09
N GLY A 33 -11.28 18.27 -4.82
CA GLY A 33 -12.62 17.91 -4.34
C GLY A 33 -12.85 16.40 -4.20
N TRP A 34 -11.79 15.63 -4.08
CA TRP A 34 -11.80 14.19 -3.82
C TRP A 34 -10.67 13.82 -2.85
N ALA A 35 -10.70 12.59 -2.33
CA ALA A 35 -9.71 12.07 -1.39
C ALA A 35 -9.26 10.66 -1.77
N ILE A 36 -8.09 10.26 -1.29
CA ILE A 36 -7.63 8.87 -1.27
C ILE A 36 -7.81 8.34 0.14
N SER A 37 -8.45 7.19 0.30
CA SER A 37 -8.66 6.53 1.58
C SER A 37 -8.13 5.10 1.59
N PHE A 38 -7.66 4.64 2.74
CA PHE A 38 -7.17 3.29 2.98
C PHE A 38 -7.04 3.04 4.47
N ASP A 39 -7.02 1.78 4.87
CA ASP A 39 -6.66 1.38 6.23
C ASP A 39 -5.16 1.06 6.30
N ALA A 40 -4.47 1.60 7.30
CA ALA A 40 -3.05 1.37 7.51
C ALA A 40 -2.67 1.39 9.00
N PRO A 41 -1.52 0.83 9.40
CA PRO A 41 -0.98 1.05 10.74
C PRO A 41 -0.85 2.55 11.06
N PRO A 42 -0.90 2.96 12.34
CA PRO A 42 -0.89 4.38 12.72
C PRO A 42 0.25 5.16 12.07
N LEU A 43 -0.10 6.12 11.20
CA LEU A 43 0.86 6.85 10.38
C LEU A 43 1.57 7.96 11.16
N LEU A 44 2.89 7.96 11.08
CA LEU A 44 3.84 8.91 11.65
C LEU A 44 4.55 9.67 10.53
N LYS A 45 5.26 10.75 10.92
CA LYS A 45 6.13 11.57 10.05
C LYS A 45 5.47 11.99 8.73
N LYS A 46 4.17 12.28 8.77
CA LYS A 46 3.39 12.75 7.61
C LYS A 46 4.03 14.00 7.02
N LYS A 47 4.28 13.96 5.72
CA LYS A 47 4.78 15.08 4.92
C LYS A 47 3.98 15.13 3.64
N ASP A 48 3.70 16.34 3.20
CA ASP A 48 3.09 16.60 1.92
C ASP A 48 3.81 17.74 1.20
N SER A 49 3.68 17.77 -0.12
CA SER A 49 4.21 18.83 -0.95
C SER A 49 3.30 19.07 -2.15
N HIS A 50 3.30 20.29 -2.65
CA HIS A 50 2.51 20.72 -3.80
C HIS A 50 3.39 21.52 -4.75
N ARG A 51 3.09 21.41 -6.04
CA ARG A 51 3.73 22.18 -7.13
C ARG A 51 2.70 23.07 -7.81
N ASP A 52 3.17 24.10 -8.51
CA ASP A 52 2.33 25.09 -9.20
C ASP A 52 1.50 24.49 -10.34
N ASP A 53 1.92 23.37 -10.90
CA ASP A 53 1.19 22.60 -11.92
C ASP A 53 0.07 21.73 -11.33
N GLY A 54 -0.17 21.81 -10.02
CA GLY A 54 -1.17 21.02 -9.32
C GLY A 54 -0.72 19.60 -8.96
N ALA A 55 0.56 19.26 -9.15
CA ALA A 55 1.07 18.00 -8.63
C ALA A 55 1.11 18.02 -7.08
N TYR A 56 0.74 16.91 -6.49
CA TYR A 56 0.70 16.69 -5.04
C TYR A 56 1.43 15.41 -4.69
N ALA A 57 2.22 15.43 -3.63
CA ALA A 57 2.88 14.25 -3.09
C ALA A 57 2.61 14.14 -1.59
N PHE A 58 2.36 12.93 -1.13
CA PHE A 58 2.20 12.58 0.28
C PHE A 58 3.15 11.45 0.65
N LEU A 59 3.75 11.54 1.84
CA LEU A 59 4.63 10.52 2.40
C LEU A 59 4.35 10.36 3.89
N ALA A 60 4.28 9.12 4.36
CA ALA A 60 4.18 8.78 5.77
C ALA A 60 4.78 7.40 6.05
N ASN A 61 4.99 7.07 7.32
CA ASN A 61 5.47 5.76 7.72
C ASN A 61 4.88 5.27 9.04
N SER A 62 5.03 3.98 9.34
CA SER A 62 4.71 3.39 10.64
C SER A 62 5.68 2.24 10.91
N GLY A 63 6.74 2.51 11.68
CA GLY A 63 7.82 1.53 11.89
C GLY A 63 8.47 1.09 10.57
N ARG A 64 8.29 -0.19 10.21
CA ARG A 64 8.79 -0.81 8.97
C ARG A 64 7.94 -0.50 7.73
N PHE A 65 6.67 -0.11 7.93
CA PHE A 65 5.73 0.22 6.86
C PHE A 65 5.92 1.66 6.37
N ASN A 66 5.89 1.85 5.05
CA ASN A 66 5.95 3.15 4.39
C ASN A 66 4.79 3.26 3.41
N VAL A 67 4.24 4.46 3.28
CA VAL A 67 3.26 4.82 2.26
C VAL A 67 3.68 6.12 1.62
N SER A 68 3.58 6.18 0.31
CA SER A 68 3.67 7.42 -0.45
C SER A 68 2.68 7.40 -1.59
N PHE A 69 2.26 8.57 -2.04
CA PHE A 69 1.55 8.66 -3.30
C PHE A 69 1.79 10.00 -3.98
N TYR A 70 1.72 9.96 -5.30
CA TYR A 70 1.88 11.10 -6.18
C TYR A 70 0.62 11.26 -7.00
N VAL A 71 0.06 12.46 -7.01
CA VAL A 71 -1.07 12.87 -7.85
C VAL A 71 -0.53 13.91 -8.81
N GLU A 72 -0.52 13.62 -10.10
CA GLU A 72 0.13 14.46 -11.09
C GLU A 72 -0.82 14.80 -12.26
N PRO A 73 -0.61 15.94 -12.93
CA PRO A 73 -1.16 16.15 -14.26
C PRO A 73 -0.74 15.00 -15.20
N PRO A 74 -1.64 14.51 -16.07
CA PRO A 74 -1.28 13.52 -17.07
C PRO A 74 -0.11 13.99 -17.94
N SER A 75 0.93 13.15 -18.06
CA SER A 75 2.06 13.41 -18.98
C SER A 75 1.74 12.99 -20.44
N GLY A 76 0.47 12.72 -20.75
CA GLY A 76 -0.04 12.32 -22.05
C GLY A 76 -1.57 12.24 -22.07
N ASN A 77 -2.14 11.63 -23.11
CA ASN A 77 -3.61 11.52 -23.25
C ASN A 77 -4.24 10.40 -22.41
N GLY A 78 -3.45 9.69 -21.60
CA GLY A 78 -3.93 8.52 -20.86
C GLY A 78 -5.04 8.89 -19.87
N ARG A 79 -6.17 8.19 -19.97
CA ARG A 79 -7.35 8.37 -19.11
C ARG A 79 -7.73 7.10 -18.34
N THR A 80 -7.02 6.00 -18.59
CA THR A 80 -7.28 4.71 -17.98
C THR A 80 -6.19 4.32 -16.99
N ASN A 81 -6.54 3.51 -16.00
CA ASN A 81 -5.57 2.96 -15.04
C ASN A 81 -4.41 2.24 -15.71
N ARG A 82 -4.71 1.53 -16.81
CA ARG A 82 -3.72 0.83 -17.63
C ARG A 82 -2.71 1.78 -18.26
N GLU A 83 -3.16 2.91 -18.80
CA GLU A 83 -2.25 3.90 -19.39
C GLU A 83 -1.34 4.57 -18.34
N VAL A 84 -1.85 4.78 -17.12
CA VAL A 84 -1.02 5.27 -15.99
C VAL A 84 0.08 4.25 -15.67
N TYR A 85 -0.28 2.97 -15.54
CA TYR A 85 0.69 1.88 -15.35
C TYR A 85 1.71 1.80 -16.49
N ASP A 86 1.26 1.85 -17.75
CA ASP A 86 2.11 1.75 -18.93
C ASP A 86 3.08 2.93 -19.05
N PHE A 87 2.75 4.07 -18.43
CA PHE A 87 3.65 5.21 -18.31
C PHE A 87 4.69 5.02 -17.19
N TYR A 88 4.26 4.76 -15.95
CA TYR A 88 5.16 4.77 -14.79
C TYR A 88 5.97 3.48 -14.64
N TRP A 89 5.35 2.31 -14.79
CA TRP A 89 6.02 1.05 -14.49
C TRP A 89 7.26 0.77 -15.34
N PRO A 90 7.31 1.07 -16.65
CA PRO A 90 8.54 0.92 -17.44
C PRO A 90 9.71 1.79 -16.99
N GLN A 91 9.44 2.85 -16.22
CA GLN A 91 10.45 3.70 -15.62
C GLN A 91 10.91 3.12 -14.28
N ALA A 92 9.96 2.78 -13.40
CA ALA A 92 10.22 2.20 -12.08
C ALA A 92 10.92 0.83 -12.14
N SER A 93 10.49 -0.03 -13.07
CA SER A 93 11.03 -1.39 -13.28
C SER A 93 12.51 -1.44 -13.68
N ARG A 94 13.11 -0.30 -14.06
CA ARG A 94 14.55 -0.18 -14.34
C ARG A 94 15.41 -0.20 -13.09
N ASN A 95 14.80 -0.13 -11.90
CA ASN A 95 15.54 -0.20 -10.64
C ASN A 95 16.24 -1.57 -10.52
N PRO A 96 17.59 -1.61 -10.50
CA PRO A 96 18.35 -2.87 -10.48
C PRO A 96 18.21 -3.64 -9.15
N MET A 97 17.63 -3.03 -8.12
CA MET A 97 17.36 -3.69 -6.84
C MET A 97 16.07 -4.53 -6.86
N ILE A 98 15.25 -4.41 -7.90
CA ILE A 98 14.04 -5.23 -8.06
C ILE A 98 14.43 -6.66 -8.37
N ALA A 99 13.99 -7.58 -7.50
CA ALA A 99 14.08 -9.01 -7.76
C ALA A 99 13.04 -9.39 -8.82
N GLN A 100 13.41 -9.28 -10.11
CA GLN A 100 12.51 -9.47 -11.26
C GLN A 100 11.59 -10.71 -11.18
N PRO A 101 12.02 -11.90 -10.68
CA PRO A 101 11.14 -13.06 -10.55
C PRO A 101 9.96 -12.88 -9.58
N THR A 102 9.99 -11.85 -8.72
CA THR A 102 8.95 -11.55 -7.73
C THR A 102 7.88 -10.58 -8.24
N VAL A 103 8.11 -9.96 -9.40
CA VAL A 103 7.19 -9.00 -9.99
C VAL A 103 5.90 -9.71 -10.38
N LYS A 104 4.77 -9.23 -9.86
CA LYS A 104 3.43 -9.66 -10.24
C LYS A 104 2.59 -8.45 -10.56
N VAL A 105 1.83 -8.54 -11.65
CA VAL A 105 0.91 -7.49 -12.10
C VAL A 105 -0.51 -8.02 -12.05
N SER A 106 -1.42 -7.24 -11.50
CA SER A 106 -2.86 -7.52 -11.50
C SER A 106 -3.64 -6.30 -11.95
N ASP A 107 -4.62 -6.51 -12.81
CA ASP A 107 -5.46 -5.46 -13.37
C ASP A 107 -6.88 -5.60 -12.81
N THR A 108 -7.44 -4.51 -12.33
CA THR A 108 -8.79 -4.44 -11.74
C THR A 108 -9.52 -3.21 -12.26
N SER A 109 -10.82 -3.12 -12.01
CA SER A 109 -11.57 -1.89 -12.32
C SER A 109 -11.13 -0.68 -11.49
N LYS A 110 -10.50 -0.88 -10.33
CA LYS A 110 -10.02 0.20 -9.46
C LYS A 110 -8.62 0.70 -9.84
N TYR A 111 -7.71 -0.21 -10.16
CA TYR A 111 -6.32 0.16 -10.44
C TYR A 111 -5.58 -0.99 -11.14
N VAL A 112 -4.41 -0.67 -11.69
CA VAL A 112 -3.40 -1.67 -11.99
C VAL A 112 -2.41 -1.73 -10.84
N LYS A 113 -2.25 -2.90 -10.25
CA LYS A 113 -1.35 -3.14 -9.12
C LYS A 113 -0.11 -3.91 -9.57
N VAL A 114 1.03 -3.54 -9.03
CA VAL A 114 2.30 -4.25 -9.20
C VAL A 114 2.89 -4.55 -7.84
N THR A 115 3.17 -5.82 -7.54
CA THR A 115 3.90 -6.21 -6.33
C THR A 115 5.27 -6.75 -6.69
N TYR A 116 6.28 -6.46 -5.88
CA TYR A 116 7.64 -6.94 -6.09
C TYR A 116 8.48 -6.83 -4.83
N ASP A 117 9.57 -7.57 -4.78
CA ASP A 117 10.58 -7.46 -3.74
C ASP A 117 11.77 -6.62 -4.23
N LEU A 118 12.30 -5.80 -3.32
CA LEU A 118 13.61 -5.19 -3.46
C LEU A 118 14.62 -5.96 -2.61
N VAL A 119 15.80 -6.18 -3.17
CA VAL A 119 16.98 -6.67 -2.45
C VAL A 119 18.11 -5.68 -2.67
N THR A 120 18.56 -5.03 -1.60
CA THR A 120 19.63 -4.04 -1.66
C THR A 120 20.69 -4.29 -0.59
N LYS A 121 21.81 -3.57 -0.66
CA LYS A 121 22.82 -3.55 0.39
C LYS A 121 22.88 -2.17 1.04
N PHE A 122 22.72 -2.11 2.35
CA PHE A 122 22.90 -0.90 3.14
C PHE A 122 23.91 -1.15 4.24
N GLN A 123 24.97 -0.34 4.30
CA GLN A 123 26.06 -0.50 5.27
C GLN A 123 26.65 -1.93 5.33
N GLY A 124 26.72 -2.61 4.18
CA GLY A 124 27.25 -3.97 4.06
C GLY A 124 26.26 -5.08 4.42
N GLN A 125 25.06 -4.75 4.91
CA GLN A 125 23.99 -5.71 5.18
C GLN A 125 23.00 -5.77 4.02
N THR A 126 22.54 -6.98 3.70
CA THR A 126 21.42 -7.16 2.77
C THR A 126 20.14 -6.68 3.44
N VAL A 127 19.38 -5.84 2.75
CA VAL A 127 18.08 -5.34 3.18
C VAL A 127 17.02 -5.78 2.17
N HIS A 128 15.92 -6.33 2.68
CA HIS A 128 14.76 -6.76 1.93
C HIS A 128 13.61 -5.77 2.09
N GLN A 129 12.85 -5.54 1.02
CA GLN A 129 11.59 -4.82 1.10
C GLN A 129 10.53 -5.49 0.25
N HIS A 130 9.33 -5.66 0.77
CA HIS A 130 8.15 -6.00 -0.04
C HIS A 130 7.45 -4.71 -0.45
N ASN A 131 7.04 -4.60 -1.72
CA ASN A 131 6.50 -3.38 -2.30
C ASN A 131 5.23 -3.66 -3.08
N ALA A 132 4.32 -2.69 -3.07
CA ALA A 132 3.17 -2.64 -3.98
C ALA A 132 2.96 -1.22 -4.51
N ASN A 133 2.85 -1.08 -5.83
CA ASN A 133 2.39 0.13 -6.50
C ASN A 133 0.96 -0.07 -7.01
N TYR A 134 0.16 0.99 -6.97
CA TYR A 134 -1.21 1.05 -7.46
C TYR A 134 -1.33 2.25 -8.38
N TYR A 135 -1.61 1.98 -9.65
CA TYR A 135 -1.71 2.99 -10.70
C TYR A 135 -3.16 3.17 -11.12
N PHE A 136 -3.65 4.40 -11.07
CA PHE A 136 -5.00 4.73 -11.52
C PHE A 136 -5.12 6.16 -12.04
N ALA A 137 -6.09 6.36 -12.91
CA ALA A 137 -6.50 7.68 -13.38
C ALA A 137 -7.82 8.06 -12.68
N PHE A 138 -7.89 9.26 -12.12
CA PHE A 138 -9.11 9.76 -11.49
C PHE A 138 -9.22 11.26 -11.61
N HIS A 139 -10.39 11.77 -12.02
CA HIS A 139 -10.65 13.20 -12.15
C HIS A 139 -9.58 13.97 -12.96
N ASP A 140 -9.21 13.44 -14.13
CA ASP A 140 -8.16 13.98 -15.01
C ASP A 140 -6.76 14.11 -14.34
N ARG A 141 -6.50 13.31 -13.31
CA ARG A 141 -5.18 13.15 -12.66
C ARG A 141 -4.66 11.73 -12.80
N TRP A 142 -3.34 11.61 -12.80
CA TRP A 142 -2.65 10.32 -12.69
C TRP A 142 -2.19 10.11 -11.27
N VAL A 143 -2.37 8.91 -10.75
CA VAL A 143 -2.02 8.56 -9.38
C VAL A 143 -1.13 7.32 -9.35
N ASP A 144 -0.02 7.43 -8.64
CA ASP A 144 0.84 6.32 -8.22
C ASP A 144 0.84 6.27 -6.69
N VAL A 145 0.18 5.26 -6.13
CA VAL A 145 0.26 4.95 -4.69
C VAL A 145 1.27 3.83 -4.50
N HIS A 146 2.23 4.03 -3.61
CA HIS A 146 3.27 3.07 -3.28
C HIS A 146 3.26 2.76 -1.78
N ILE A 147 3.17 1.48 -1.45
CA ILE A 147 3.41 0.98 -0.08
C ILE A 147 4.60 0.03 -0.06
N SER A 148 5.32 0.02 1.05
CA SER A 148 6.38 -0.94 1.29
C SER A 148 6.53 -1.32 2.75
N VAL A 149 7.11 -2.49 2.99
CA VAL A 149 7.55 -2.93 4.31
C VAL A 149 9.01 -3.35 4.23
N ILE A 150 9.84 -2.78 5.09
CA ILE A 150 11.25 -3.12 5.24
C ILE A 150 11.38 -4.38 6.11
N GLU A 151 12.26 -5.30 5.75
CA GLU A 151 12.44 -6.61 6.40
C GLU A 151 11.10 -7.29 6.68
N PRO A 152 10.32 -7.64 5.64
CA PRO A 152 8.96 -8.14 5.80
C PRO A 152 8.93 -9.47 6.56
N GLU A 153 8.00 -9.57 7.49
CA GLU A 153 7.65 -10.76 8.26
C GLU A 153 6.32 -11.33 7.76
N ALA A 154 6.03 -12.60 8.07
CA ALA A 154 4.79 -13.25 7.61
C ALA A 154 3.51 -12.52 8.08
N SER A 155 3.55 -11.87 9.25
CA SER A 155 2.42 -11.08 9.76
C SER A 155 2.15 -9.81 8.96
N ASP A 156 3.13 -9.30 8.20
CA ASP A 156 2.95 -8.07 7.42
C ASP A 156 2.08 -8.27 6.18
N ALA A 157 1.86 -9.52 5.76
CA ALA A 157 0.92 -9.82 4.67
C ALA A 157 -0.47 -9.22 4.92
N ALA A 158 -0.93 -9.22 6.18
CA ALA A 158 -2.22 -8.64 6.55
C ALA A 158 -2.29 -7.12 6.32
N ILE A 159 -1.16 -6.41 6.36
CA ILE A 159 -1.09 -4.97 6.06
C ILE A 159 -1.37 -4.75 4.58
N PHE A 160 -0.72 -5.51 3.70
CA PHE A 160 -0.92 -5.41 2.24
C PHE A 160 -2.34 -5.81 1.84
N ASP A 161 -2.87 -6.90 2.40
CA ASP A 161 -4.23 -7.36 2.11
C ASP A 161 -5.29 -6.36 2.58
N THR A 162 -5.07 -5.76 3.76
CA THR A 162 -5.97 -4.73 4.30
C THR A 162 -5.91 -3.47 3.44
N PHE A 163 -4.72 -2.98 3.11
CA PHE A 163 -4.54 -1.81 2.26
C PHE A 163 -5.18 -2.03 0.88
N ASP A 164 -4.90 -3.16 0.22
CA ASP A 164 -5.46 -3.51 -1.08
C ASP A 164 -7.00 -3.52 -1.07
N ARG A 165 -7.60 -4.12 -0.05
CA ARG A 165 -9.05 -4.21 0.08
C ARG A 165 -9.72 -2.87 0.37
N THR A 166 -9.02 -1.96 1.05
CA THR A 166 -9.59 -0.70 1.58
C THR A 166 -9.17 0.52 0.80
N LEU A 167 -8.22 0.40 -0.13
CA LEU A 167 -7.84 1.48 -1.02
C LEU A 167 -9.06 1.92 -1.84
N ASP A 168 -9.41 3.18 -1.66
CA ASP A 168 -10.46 3.85 -2.38
C ASP A 168 -10.11 5.29 -2.72
N TYR A 169 -10.83 5.84 -3.67
CA TYR A 169 -10.71 7.22 -4.08
C TYR A 169 -12.07 7.73 -4.55
N GLU A 170 -12.57 8.76 -3.86
CA GLU A 170 -13.95 9.22 -4.03
C GLU A 170 -14.07 10.72 -3.89
N LEU A 171 -15.13 11.28 -4.50
CA LEU A 171 -15.50 12.68 -4.32
C LEU A 171 -15.77 12.94 -2.84
N THR A 172 -15.20 14.02 -2.31
CA THR A 172 -15.57 14.45 -0.96
C THR A 172 -16.97 15.06 -1.02
N ALA A 173 -17.84 14.62 -0.10
CA ALA A 173 -19.14 15.26 0.06
C ALA A 173 -18.93 16.76 0.31
N LYS A 174 -19.61 17.59 -0.48
CA LYS A 174 -19.62 19.05 -0.32
C LYS A 174 -20.37 19.46 0.94
#